data_AF-A0A366ZY70-F1
#
_entry.id   AF-A0A366ZY70-F1
#
_cell.length_a   1.000
_cell.length_b   1.000
_cell.length_c   1.000
_cell.angle_alpha   90.00
_cell.angle_beta   90.00
_cell.angle_gamma   90.00
#
_symmetry.space_group_name_H-M   'P 1'
#
loop_
_entity.id
_entity.type
_entity.pdbx_description
1 polymer ?
#
loop_
_entity_poly.entity_id
_entity_poly.type
_entity_poly.pdbx_seq_one_letter_code
_entity_poly.pdbx_strand_id
1 'polypeptide(L)'
;MVTEVRPEARGAAAARTARLLAALLDHRRKQWPGADRVTTSSFDLLTAASVAGYGTVSGALIVAPHVDGDVAARRARERGVTDVHLNPVHVRRDPGVVAHVHALGLLASVGVFNKPV
;
A
#
# COMPACT_ATOMS: atom_id res chain seq x y z
N MET A 1 -18.55 2.78 3.53
CA MET A 1 -18.11 1.54 4.21
C MET A 1 -16.70 1.25 3.73
N VAL A 2 -15.73 1.16 4.64
CA VAL A 2 -14.33 0.83 4.31
C VAL A 2 -14.11 -0.61 4.74
N THR A 3 -13.82 -1.50 3.79
CA THR A 3 -13.51 -2.90 4.08
C THR A 3 -12.00 -3.04 4.12
N GLU A 4 -11.44 -3.17 5.32
CA GLU A 4 -10.02 -3.46 5.53
C GLU A 4 -9.80 -4.97 5.51
N VAL A 5 -8.97 -5.46 4.59
CA VAL A 5 -8.59 -6.88 4.52
C VAL A 5 -7.11 -6.99 4.88
N ARG A 6 -6.81 -7.61 6.04
CA ARG A 6 -5.45 -7.85 6.52
C ARG A 6 -5.10 -9.33 6.33
N PRO A 7 -4.30 -9.71 5.32
CA PRO A 7 -3.77 -11.06 5.27
C PRO A 7 -2.74 -11.24 6.40
N GLU A 8 -2.99 -12.19 7.31
CA GLU A 8 -2.03 -12.53 8.39
C GLU A 8 -0.85 -13.38 7.90
N ALA A 9 -0.92 -13.86 6.66
CA ALA A 9 0.10 -14.73 6.09
C ALA A 9 1.40 -13.97 5.78
N ARG A 10 2.54 -14.65 5.97
CA ARG A 10 3.88 -14.20 5.57
C ARG A 10 4.40 -15.05 4.40
N GLY A 11 5.37 -14.55 3.64
CA GLY A 11 6.07 -15.31 2.59
C GLY A 11 5.15 -15.79 1.45
N ALA A 12 5.35 -17.01 0.96
CA ALA A 12 4.61 -17.55 -0.18
C ALA A 12 3.08 -17.60 0.04
N ALA A 13 2.65 -17.80 1.29
CA ALA A 13 1.24 -17.76 1.66
C ALA A 13 0.65 -16.35 1.52
N ALA A 14 1.41 -15.31 1.86
CA ALA A 14 1.01 -13.90 1.68
C ALA A 14 0.78 -13.59 0.19
N ALA A 15 1.71 -14.02 -0.67
CA ALA A 15 1.61 -13.84 -2.11
C ALA A 15 0.38 -14.56 -2.69
N ARG A 16 0.08 -15.78 -2.21
CA ARG A 16 -1.14 -16.50 -2.62
C ARG A 16 -2.40 -15.76 -2.19
N THR A 17 -2.48 -15.32 -0.94
CA THR A 17 -3.64 -14.57 -0.44
C THR A 17 -3.82 -13.25 -1.18
N ALA A 18 -2.74 -12.53 -1.48
CA ALA A 18 -2.77 -11.30 -2.25
C ALA A 18 -3.32 -11.51 -3.66
N ARG A 19 -2.91 -12.59 -4.33
CA ARG A 19 -3.46 -12.98 -5.65
C ARG A 19 -4.94 -13.33 -5.59
N LEU A 20 -5.38 -14.08 -4.56
CA LEU A 20 -6.78 -14.41 -4.37
C LEU A 20 -7.63 -13.16 -4.11
N LEU A 21 -7.14 -12.24 -3.27
CA LEU A 21 -7.79 -10.96 -3.01
C LEU A 21 -7.88 -10.10 -4.28
N ALA A 22 -6.79 -10.02 -5.05
CA ALA A 22 -6.76 -9.33 -6.34
C ALA A 22 -7.82 -9.88 -7.30
N ALA A 23 -7.93 -11.21 -7.42
CA ALA A 23 -8.94 -11.86 -8.28
C ALA A 23 -10.38 -11.55 -7.82
N LEU A 24 -10.63 -11.58 -6.51
CA LEU A 24 -11.93 -11.23 -5.94
C LEU A 24 -12.31 -9.77 -6.24
N LEU A 25 -11.36 -8.84 -6.07
CA LEU A 25 -11.57 -7.42 -6.34
C LEU A 25 -11.83 -7.15 -7.83
N ASP A 26 -11.07 -7.79 -8.73
CA ASP A 26 -11.28 -7.66 -10.18
C ASP A 26 -12.66 -8.20 -10.60
N HIS A 27 -13.04 -9.37 -10.09
CA HIS A 27 -14.33 -9.98 -10.37
C HIS A 27 -15.48 -9.09 -9.91
N ARG A 28 -15.39 -8.56 -8.68
CA ARG A 28 -16.40 -7.69 -8.11
C ARG A 28 -16.51 -6.36 -8.87
N ARG A 29 -15.38 -5.76 -9.28
CA ARG A 29 -15.36 -4.56 -10.12
C ARG A 29 -16.08 -4.77 -11.45
N LYS A 30 -15.90 -5.93 -12.09
CA LYS A 30 -16.54 -6.26 -13.37
C LYS A 30 -18.05 -6.44 -13.22
N GLN A 31 -18.50 -7.05 -12.13
CA GLN A 31 -19.92 -7.28 -11.88
C GLN A 31 -20.66 -6.03 -11.38
N TRP A 32 -20.00 -5.18 -10.58
CA TRP A 32 -20.62 -4.02 -9.94
C TRP A 32 -19.67 -2.80 -10.01
N PRO A 33 -19.53 -2.16 -11.18
CA PRO A 33 -18.64 -1.01 -11.33
C PRO A 33 -19.02 0.12 -10.37
N GLY A 34 -18.05 0.61 -9.58
CA GLY A 34 -18.24 1.74 -8.67
C GLY A 34 -18.95 1.44 -7.35
N ALA A 35 -19.31 0.18 -7.08
CA ALA A 35 -20.00 -0.19 -5.83
C ALA A 35 -19.13 -0.02 -4.58
N ASP A 36 -17.80 -0.14 -4.71
CA ASP A 36 -16.88 -0.01 -3.58
C ASP A 36 -15.72 0.94 -3.88
N ARG A 37 -15.31 1.65 -2.84
CA ARG A 37 -14.07 2.45 -2.80
C ARG A 37 -13.05 1.70 -1.95
N VAL A 38 -12.15 0.98 -2.60
CA VAL A 38 -11.17 0.09 -1.98
C VAL A 38 -9.77 0.67 -2.17
N THR A 39 -9.11 0.94 -1.05
CA THR A 39 -7.66 1.12 -0.99
C THR A 39 -7.04 -0.17 -0.49
N THR A 40 -6.05 -0.69 -1.20
CA THR A 40 -5.26 -1.84 -0.76
C THR A 40 -3.97 -1.34 -0.13
N SER A 41 -3.50 -2.01 0.93
CA SER A 41 -2.24 -1.61 1.59
C SER A 41 -1.51 -2.79 2.18
N SER A 42 -0.17 -2.76 2.17
CA SER A 42 0.66 -3.79 2.82
C SER A 42 1.98 -3.21 3.30
N PHE A 43 2.58 -3.81 4.33
CA PHE A 43 3.96 -3.55 4.76
C PHE A 43 5.00 -4.26 3.88
N ASP A 44 4.59 -5.28 3.14
CA ASP A 44 5.44 -6.01 2.21
C ASP A 44 5.28 -5.45 0.79
N LEU A 45 6.38 -5.02 0.17
CA LEU A 45 6.39 -4.37 -1.14
C LEU A 45 5.83 -5.29 -2.25
N LEU A 46 6.19 -6.57 -2.25
CA LEU A 46 5.72 -7.50 -3.28
C LEU A 46 4.21 -7.70 -3.19
N THR A 47 3.72 -7.86 -1.97
CA THR A 47 2.29 -7.94 -1.68
C THR A 47 1.58 -6.65 -2.09
N ALA A 48 2.06 -5.48 -1.67
CA ALA A 48 1.48 -4.18 -2.03
C ALA A 48 1.38 -4.01 -3.55
N ALA A 49 2.46 -4.29 -4.27
CA ALA A 49 2.49 -4.21 -5.73
C ALA A 49 1.49 -5.17 -6.39
N SER A 50 1.37 -6.39 -5.87
CA SER A 50 0.44 -7.38 -6.43
C SER A 50 -1.03 -7.01 -6.32
N VAL A 51 -1.39 -6.09 -5.40
CA VAL A 51 -2.78 -5.66 -5.16
C VAL A 51 -3.04 -4.20 -5.56
N ALA A 52 -2.02 -3.43 -5.95
CA ALA A 52 -2.14 -2.00 -6.17
C ALA A 52 -3.09 -1.62 -7.32
N GLY A 53 -3.16 -2.43 -8.38
CA GLY A 53 -4.07 -2.22 -9.51
C GLY A 53 -5.49 -2.81 -9.33
N TYR A 54 -5.75 -3.42 -8.17
CA TYR A 54 -7.01 -4.11 -7.87
C TYR A 54 -7.87 -3.33 -6.87
N GLY A 55 -7.30 -2.36 -6.16
CA GLY A 55 -8.07 -1.33 -5.47
C GLY A 55 -8.80 -0.43 -6.47
N THR A 56 -9.95 0.10 -6.09
CA THR A 56 -10.70 1.09 -6.89
C THR A 56 -10.31 2.52 -6.55
N VAL A 57 -9.50 2.74 -5.50
CA VAL A 57 -8.99 4.05 -5.07
C VAL A 57 -7.48 4.13 -5.16
N SER A 58 -6.77 3.21 -4.51
CA SER A 58 -5.30 3.21 -4.48
C SER A 58 -4.68 1.89 -4.04
N GLY A 59 -3.39 1.74 -4.29
CA GLY A 59 -2.52 0.70 -3.75
C GLY A 59 -1.34 1.29 -2.99
N ALA A 60 -1.27 1.01 -1.69
CA ALA A 60 -0.32 1.64 -0.78
C ALA A 60 0.75 0.67 -0.24
N LEU A 61 1.99 1.14 -0.19
CA LEU A 61 3.04 0.55 0.63
C LEU A 61 3.10 1.26 1.99
N ILE A 62 2.96 0.49 3.08
CA ILE A 62 3.18 0.99 4.43
C ILE A 62 4.66 0.79 4.80
N VAL A 63 5.36 1.89 4.99
CA VAL A 63 6.81 1.87 5.29
C VAL A 63 7.02 1.75 6.79
N ALA A 64 7.72 0.70 7.20
CA ALA A 64 8.06 0.49 8.60
C ALA A 64 9.07 1.54 9.10
N PRO A 65 9.04 1.95 10.39
CA PRO A 65 9.84 3.09 10.91
C PRO A 65 11.37 2.97 10.77
N HIS A 66 11.87 1.74 10.62
CA HIS A 66 13.29 1.44 10.50
C HIS A 66 13.75 1.34 9.05
N VAL A 67 12.83 1.36 8.08
CA VAL A 67 13.13 1.34 6.66
C VAL A 67 13.32 2.78 6.18
N ASP A 68 14.26 3.01 5.27
CA ASP A 68 14.43 4.32 4.65
C ASP A 68 13.21 4.66 3.78
N GLY A 69 12.62 5.84 4.04
CA GLY A 69 11.38 6.28 3.39
C GLY A 69 11.54 6.58 1.91
N ASP A 70 12.64 7.24 1.51
CA ASP A 70 12.88 7.62 0.11
C ASP A 70 13.21 6.39 -0.73
N VAL A 71 14.07 5.50 -0.22
CA VAL A 71 14.40 4.23 -0.87
C VAL A 71 13.16 3.35 -1.03
N ALA A 72 12.30 3.28 -0.01
CA ALA A 72 11.04 2.54 -0.10
C ALA A 72 10.11 3.14 -1.17
N ALA A 73 10.00 4.47 -1.24
CA ALA A 73 9.18 5.15 -2.23
C ALA A 73 9.66 4.92 -3.67
N ARG A 74 10.97 5.02 -3.94
CA ARG A 74 11.53 4.70 -5.27
C ARG A 74 11.19 3.28 -5.70
N ARG A 75 11.39 2.31 -4.82
CA ARG A 75 11.04 0.91 -5.09
C ARG A 75 9.54 0.70 -5.28
N ALA A 76 8.71 1.41 -4.53
CA ALA A 76 7.25 1.38 -4.69
C ALA A 76 6.85 1.86 -6.09
N ARG A 77 7.43 3.00 -6.54
CA ARG A 77 7.20 3.55 -7.87
C ARG A 77 7.59 2.60 -8.99
N GLU A 78 8.77 1.99 -8.89
CA GLU A 78 9.27 0.99 -9.85
C GLU A 78 8.36 -0.24 -9.96
N ARG A 79 7.57 -0.53 -8.92
CA ARG A 79 6.66 -1.68 -8.85
C ARG A 79 5.20 -1.33 -9.11
N GLY A 80 4.91 -0.10 -9.56
CA GLY A 80 3.56 0.34 -9.92
C GLY A 80 2.62 0.58 -8.74
N VAL A 81 3.17 0.74 -7.52
CA VAL A 81 2.40 1.20 -6.36
C VAL A 81 2.06 2.69 -6.55
N THR A 82 0.90 3.12 -6.07
CA THR A 82 0.41 4.50 -6.26
C THR A 82 0.62 5.38 -5.03
N ASP A 83 0.69 4.77 -3.84
CA ASP A 83 0.68 5.47 -2.56
C ASP A 83 1.77 4.94 -1.62
N VAL A 84 2.34 5.82 -0.79
CA VAL A 84 3.28 5.46 0.27
C VAL A 84 2.78 6.01 1.60
N HIS A 85 2.62 5.11 2.57
CA HIS A 85 2.23 5.44 3.92
C HIS A 85 3.48 5.45 4.81
N LEU A 86 3.94 6.64 5.15
CA LEU A 86 5.11 6.87 5.98
C LEU A 86 4.75 6.87 7.47
N ASN A 87 5.65 6.35 8.29
CA ASN A 87 5.63 6.60 9.71
C ASN A 87 6.10 8.04 10.03
N PRO A 88 5.59 8.71 11.08
CA PRO A 88 6.08 10.02 11.51
C PRO A 88 7.59 10.10 11.78
N VAL A 89 8.24 8.97 12.09
CA VAL A 89 9.70 8.90 12.21
C VAL A 89 10.41 9.29 10.91
N HIS A 90 9.86 8.97 9.73
CA HIS A 90 10.49 9.32 8.45
C HIS A 90 10.53 10.84 8.25
N VAL A 91 9.42 11.54 8.52
CA VAL A 91 9.35 13.01 8.42
C VAL A 91 10.25 13.69 9.45
N ARG A 92 10.36 13.11 10.66
CA ARG A 92 11.28 13.64 11.69
C ARG A 92 12.75 13.50 11.30
N ARG A 93 13.12 12.43 10.57
CA ARG A 93 14.49 12.20 10.09
C ARG A 93 14.81 13.03 8.85
N ASP A 94 13.86 13.13 7.93
CA ASP A 94 13.95 13.90 6.71
C ASP A 94 12.64 14.70 6.50
N PRO A 95 12.62 16.00 6.85
CA PRO A 95 11.45 16.85 6.62
C PRO A 95 11.06 16.98 5.14
N GLY A 96 11.98 16.71 4.21
CA GLY A 96 11.76 16.76 2.76
C GLY A 96 11.13 15.49 2.18
N VAL A 97 11.06 14.40 2.94
CA VAL A 97 10.66 13.07 2.43
C VAL A 97 9.30 13.08 1.73
N VAL A 98 8.32 13.83 2.24
CA VAL A 98 6.97 13.91 1.64
C VAL A 98 7.04 14.55 0.26
N ALA A 99 7.82 15.63 0.11
CA ALA A 99 8.01 16.28 -1.18
C ALA A 99 8.75 15.37 -2.18
N HIS A 100 9.75 14.61 -1.71
CA HIS A 100 10.45 13.62 -2.54
C HIS A 100 9.50 12.51 -3.02
N VAL A 101 8.64 11.98 -2.15
CA VAL A 101 7.62 10.98 -2.55
C VAL A 101 6.68 11.55 -3.62
N HIS A 102 6.21 12.79 -3.46
CA HIS A 102 5.37 13.44 -4.46
C HIS A 102 6.10 13.70 -5.79
N ALA A 103 7.39 14.05 -5.75
CA ALA A 103 8.20 14.22 -6.95
C ALA A 103 8.38 12.91 -7.75
N LEU A 104 8.24 11.74 -7.11
CA LEU A 104 8.21 10.43 -7.77
C LEU A 104 6.85 10.11 -8.44
N GLY A 105 5.85 11.00 -8.29
CA GLY A 105 4.49 10.82 -8.78
C GLY A 105 3.65 9.90 -7.90
N LEU A 106 4.02 9.72 -6.63
CA LEU A 106 3.27 8.92 -5.64
C LEU A 106 2.45 9.83 -4.73
N LEU A 107 1.33 9.30 -4.22
CA LEU A 107 0.63 9.89 -3.08
C LEU A 107 1.38 9.57 -1.78
N ALA A 108 1.36 10.49 -0.83
CA ALA A 108 2.03 10.34 0.47
C ALA A 108 1.00 10.53 1.59
N SER A 109 0.95 9.56 2.52
CA SER A 109 0.22 9.68 3.78
C SER A 109 1.19 9.51 4.93
N VAL A 110 1.01 10.26 6.02
CA VAL A 110 1.83 10.12 7.23
C VAL A 110 0.94 9.72 8.39
N GLY A 111 1.24 8.60 9.05
CA GLY A 111 0.40 8.11 10.12
C GLY A 111 1.00 6.95 10.90
N VAL A 112 0.40 6.67 12.05
CA VAL A 112 0.75 5.52 12.87
C VAL A 112 -0.27 4.41 12.62
N PHE A 113 0.18 3.32 12.01
CA PHE A 113 -0.62 2.09 11.90
C PHE A 113 -0.32 1.22 13.13
N ASN A 114 -1.05 1.44 14.21
CA ASN A 114 -1.01 0.54 15.36
C ASN A 114 -1.80 -0.72 15.00
N LYS A 115 -1.20 -1.91 15.15
CA LYS A 115 -1.99 -3.11 15.39
C LYS A 115 -2.65 -2.91 16.77
N PRO A 116 -3.97 -3.15 16.93
CA PRO A 116 -4.52 -3.38 18.25
C PRO A 116 -3.71 -4.51 18.90
N VAL A 117 -3.26 -4.29 20.14
CA VAL A 117 -2.73 -5.34 21.01
C VAL A 117 -3.86 -6.23 21.49
#